data_AF-A0A522TY88-F1
#
_entry.id   AF-A0A522TY88-F1
#
_cell.length_a   1.000
_cell.length_b   1.000
_cell.length_c   1.000
_cell.angle_alpha   90.00
_cell.angle_beta   90.00
_cell.angle_gamma   90.00
#
_symmetry.space_group_name_H-M   'P 1'
#
loop_
_entity.id
_entity.type
_entity.pdbx_description
1 polymer ?
#
loop_
_entity_poly.entity_id
_entity_poly.type
_entity_poly.pdbx_seq_one_letter_code
_entity_poly.pdbx_strand_id
1 'polypeptide(L)'
;MTKQEFLISADLQEQTLEFWLEQRWLIPDETATEARFTDCDIARASLIHDLQRDFGVNDAGVALILHLVDQLHGVREALSLLEETTSLKSRG
;
A
#
# COMPACT_ATOMS: atom_id res chain seq x y z
N MET A 1 12.98 0.36 -3.60
CA MET A 1 13.75 -0.76 -3.03
C MET A 1 13.51 -2.02 -3.85
N THR A 2 14.49 -2.91 -3.91
CA THR A 2 14.40 -4.23 -4.57
C THR A 2 13.53 -5.20 -3.76
N LYS A 3 13.10 -6.32 -4.36
CA LYS A 3 12.37 -7.41 -3.65
C LYS A 3 13.11 -7.86 -2.39
N GLN A 4 14.43 -8.03 -2.47
CA GLN A 4 15.23 -8.51 -1.35
C GLN A 4 15.34 -7.49 -0.21
N GLU A 5 15.53 -6.20 -0.54
CA GLU A 5 15.52 -5.13 0.46
C GLU A 5 14.16 -5.00 1.15
N PHE A 6 13.07 -5.18 0.40
CA PHE A 6 11.71 -5.17 0.93
C PHE A 6 11.48 -6.30 1.93
N LEU A 7 11.84 -7.54 1.57
CA LEU A 7 11.67 -8.71 2.45
C LEU A 7 12.41 -8.53 3.78
N ILE A 8 13.61 -7.95 3.76
CA ILE A 8 14.39 -7.66 4.96
C ILE A 8 13.73 -6.55 5.79
N SER A 9 13.30 -5.47 5.13
CA SER A 9 12.75 -4.30 5.83
C SER A 9 11.36 -4.55 6.44
N ALA A 10 10.55 -5.38 5.78
CA ALA A 10 9.21 -5.74 6.22
C ALA A 10 9.16 -7.01 7.09
N ASP A 11 10.33 -7.61 7.40
CA ASP A 11 10.44 -8.91 8.11
C ASP A 11 9.50 -9.99 7.54
N LEU A 12 9.52 -10.12 6.20
CA LEU A 12 8.57 -10.93 5.45
C LEU A 12 9.25 -12.11 4.77
N GLN A 13 8.57 -13.27 4.76
CA GLN A 13 9.00 -14.42 3.97
C GLN A 13 8.61 -14.26 2.50
N GLU A 14 9.44 -14.76 1.59
CA GLU A 14 9.20 -14.65 0.15
C GLU A 14 7.85 -15.25 -0.29
N GLN A 15 7.45 -16.39 0.30
CA GLN A 15 6.16 -17.02 0.00
C GLN A 15 4.97 -16.15 0.41
N THR A 16 5.08 -15.41 1.52
CA THR A 16 4.04 -14.49 1.98
C THR A 16 3.94 -13.29 1.05
N LEU A 17 5.08 -12.76 0.60
CA LEU A 17 5.11 -11.68 -0.39
C LEU A 17 4.45 -12.11 -1.71
N GLU A 18 4.79 -13.29 -2.21
CA GLU A 18 4.20 -13.82 -3.44
C GLU A 18 2.69 -13.99 -3.33
N PHE A 19 2.21 -14.52 -2.20
CA PHE A 19 0.78 -14.59 -1.92
C PHE A 19 0.13 -13.19 -1.93
N TRP A 20 0.74 -12.19 -1.29
CA TRP A 20 0.20 -10.83 -1.28
C TRP A 20 0.19 -10.17 -2.67
N LEU A 21 1.20 -10.45 -3.49
CA LEU A 21 1.26 -10.00 -4.89
C LEU A 21 0.17 -10.67 -5.73
N GLU A 22 -0.03 -11.98 -5.59
CA GLU A 22 -1.08 -12.75 -6.29
C GLU A 22 -2.48 -12.26 -5.92
N GLN A 23 -2.72 -12.00 -4.63
CA GLN A 23 -3.99 -11.44 -4.14
C GLN A 23 -4.14 -9.94 -4.45
N ARG A 24 -3.11 -9.31 -5.06
CA ARG A 24 -3.03 -7.86 -5.33
C ARG A 24 -3.21 -6.98 -4.09
N TRP A 25 -2.82 -7.50 -2.92
CA TRP A 25 -2.79 -6.71 -1.69
C TRP A 25 -1.64 -5.72 -1.68
N LEU A 26 -0.58 -6.05 -2.42
CA LEU A 26 0.59 -5.21 -2.64
C LEU A 26 0.82 -5.13 -4.14
N ILE A 27 0.95 -3.91 -4.67
CA ILE A 27 1.07 -3.66 -6.10
C ILE A 27 2.33 -2.80 -6.28
N PRO A 28 3.50 -3.42 -6.50
CA PRO A 28 4.73 -2.67 -6.72
C PRO A 28 4.64 -1.89 -8.03
N ASP A 29 5.51 -0.90 -8.18
CA ASP A 29 5.58 -0.11 -9.41
C ASP A 29 6.05 -0.98 -10.58
N GLU A 30 5.11 -1.33 -11.48
CA GLU A 30 5.34 -2.15 -12.67
C GLU A 30 6.06 -1.39 -13.80
N THR A 31 6.26 -0.07 -13.67
CA THR A 31 6.93 0.74 -14.71
C THR A 31 8.43 0.50 -14.78
N ALA A 32 9.00 -0.16 -13.78
CA ALA A 32 10.40 -0.56 -13.76
C ALA A 32 10.58 -1.97 -14.33
N THR A 33 11.73 -2.22 -14.99
CA THR A 33 12.15 -3.55 -15.48
C THR A 33 12.21 -4.61 -14.38
N GLU A 34 12.19 -4.19 -13.11
CA GLU A 34 12.19 -5.01 -11.92
C GLU A 34 11.21 -4.41 -10.90
N ALA A 35 10.45 -5.27 -10.19
CA ALA A 35 9.47 -4.82 -9.21
C ALA A 35 10.13 -3.93 -8.15
N ARG A 36 9.71 -2.66 -8.11
CA ARG A 36 10.19 -1.67 -7.14
C ARG A 36 9.13 -1.42 -6.09
N PHE A 37 9.54 -1.59 -4.83
CA PHE A 37 8.73 -1.26 -3.67
C PHE A 37 9.13 0.11 -3.11
N THR A 38 8.19 0.74 -2.42
CA THR A 38 8.28 2.07 -1.81
C THR A 38 8.06 1.98 -0.30
N ASP A 39 8.32 3.07 0.43
CA ASP A 39 8.04 3.11 1.87
C ASP A 39 6.54 2.95 2.17
N CYS A 40 5.68 3.35 1.23
CA CYS A 40 4.24 3.12 1.31
C CYS A 40 3.91 1.62 1.31
N ASP A 41 4.64 0.84 0.51
CA ASP A 41 4.48 -0.62 0.47
C ASP A 41 4.92 -1.28 1.78
N ILE A 42 5.95 -0.75 2.45
CA ILE A 42 6.37 -1.23 3.78
C ILE A 42 5.26 -0.95 4.80
N ALA A 43 4.72 0.27 4.82
CA ALA A 43 3.61 0.62 5.72
C ALA A 43 2.38 -0.28 5.49
N ARG A 44 2.09 -0.59 4.22
CA ARG A 44 1.03 -1.51 3.82
C ARG A 44 1.28 -2.94 4.28
N ALA A 45 2.51 -3.44 4.14
CA ALA A 45 2.92 -4.74 4.66
C ALA A 45 2.76 -4.85 6.18
N SER A 46 3.18 -3.82 6.91
CA SER A 46 2.99 -3.74 8.36
C SER A 46 1.51 -3.81 8.73
N LEU A 47 0.65 -3.04 8.04
CA LEU A 47 -0.79 -3.08 8.28
C LEU A 47 -1.38 -4.48 8.07
N ILE A 48 -1.01 -5.17 6.98
CA ILE A 48 -1.49 -6.52 6.71
C ILE A 48 -1.07 -7.48 7.83
N HIS A 49 0.18 -7.39 8.28
CA HIS A 49 0.69 -8.22 9.36
C HIS A 49 -0.05 -7.96 10.68
N ASP A 50 -0.27 -6.71 11.05
CA ASP A 50 -1.03 -6.32 12.23
C ASP A 50 -2.46 -6.88 12.16
N LEU A 51 -3.13 -6.76 11.01
CA LEU A 51 -4.48 -7.31 10.79
C LEU A 51 -4.53 -8.83 10.97
N GLN A 52 -3.54 -9.56 10.45
CA GLN A 52 -3.50 -11.01 10.53
C GLN A 52 -3.08 -11.53 11.91
N ARG A 53 -2.07 -10.92 12.55
CA ARG A 53 -1.49 -11.42 13.81
C ARG A 53 -2.19 -10.86 15.05
N ASP A 54 -2.44 -9.55 15.07
CA ASP A 54 -2.95 -8.88 16.28
C ASP A 54 -4.48 -8.86 16.31
N PHE A 55 -5.10 -8.74 15.14
CA PHE A 55 -6.57 -8.68 15.02
C PHE A 55 -7.23 -9.98 14.56
N GLY A 56 -6.45 -10.99 14.16
CA GLY A 56 -6.96 -12.30 13.73
C GLY A 56 -7.88 -12.22 12.50
N VAL A 57 -7.71 -11.19 11.66
CA VAL A 57 -8.52 -10.99 10.46
C VAL A 57 -8.12 -12.04 9.42
N ASN A 58 -9.11 -12.69 8.83
CA ASN A 58 -8.88 -13.64 7.75
C ASN A 58 -8.54 -12.93 6.44
N ASP A 59 -8.08 -13.68 5.43
CA ASP A 59 -7.64 -13.12 4.16
C ASP A 59 -8.74 -12.30 3.44
N ALA A 60 -9.99 -12.75 3.52
CA ALA A 60 -11.12 -12.02 2.95
C ALA A 60 -11.36 -10.67 3.65
N GLY A 61 -11.21 -10.62 4.96
CA GLY A 61 -11.33 -9.41 5.76
C GLY A 61 -10.17 -8.45 5.51
N VAL A 62 -8.94 -8.97 5.36
CA VAL A 62 -7.78 -8.16 4.97
C VAL A 62 -8.04 -7.49 3.62
N ALA A 63 -8.46 -8.25 2.60
CA ALA A 63 -8.77 -7.69 1.29
C ALA A 63 -9.82 -6.57 1.36
N LEU A 64 -10.87 -6.75 2.17
CA LEU A 64 -11.90 -5.73 2.35
C LEU A 64 -11.36 -4.47 3.03
N ILE A 65 -10.56 -4.63 4.09
CA ILE A 65 -9.97 -3.49 4.83
C ILE A 65 -9.01 -2.72 3.93
N LEU A 66 -8.14 -3.40 3.19
CA LEU A 66 -7.23 -2.76 2.25
C LEU A 66 -7.99 -1.97 1.18
N HIS A 67 -9.07 -2.54 0.64
CA HIS A 67 -9.92 -1.82 -0.33
C HIS A 67 -10.51 -0.54 0.26
N LEU A 68 -11.01 -0.58 1.50
CA LEU A 68 -11.55 0.59 2.18
C LEU A 68 -10.48 1.65 2.47
N VAL A 69 -9.29 1.21 2.86
CA VAL A 69 -8.12 2.08 3.06
C VAL A 69 -7.74 2.78 1.76
N ASP A 70 -7.67 2.04 0.64
CA ASP A 70 -7.37 2.63 -0.67
C ASP A 70 -8.42 3.65 -1.10
N GLN A 71 -9.71 3.37 -0.88
CA GLN A 71 -10.77 4.33 -1.16
C GLN A 71 -10.61 5.62 -0.34
N LEU A 72 -10.28 5.48 0.95
CA LEU A 72 -10.05 6.63 1.81
C LEU A 72 -8.84 7.46 1.36
N HIS A 73 -7.75 6.81 0.94
CA HIS A 73 -6.58 7.49 0.39
C HIS A 73 -6.93 8.27 -0.88
N GLY A 74 -7.69 7.67 -1.81
CA GLY A 74 -8.13 8.35 -3.03
C GLY A 74 -9.00 9.59 -2.75
N VAL A 75 -9.89 9.52 -1.75
CA VAL A 75 -10.70 10.67 -1.34
C VAL A 75 -9.82 11.78 -0.74
N ARG A 76 -8.85 11.43 0.12
CA ARG A 76 -7.93 12.40 0.74
C ARG A 76 -7.04 13.09 -0.28
N GLU A 77 -6.56 12.34 -1.28
CA GLU A 77 -5.77 12.87 -2.38
C GLU A 77 -6.60 13.83 -3.24
N ALA A 78 -7.82 13.44 -3.62
CA ALA A 78 -8.72 14.30 -4.38
C ALA A 78 -9.04 15.62 -3.64
N LEU A 79 -9.25 15.57 -2.32
CA LEU A 79 -9.47 16.76 -1.51
C LEU A 79 -8.23 17.67 -1.48
N SER A 80 -7.04 17.08 -1.29
CA SER A 80 -5.78 17.83 -1.25
C SER A 80 -5.51 18.57 -2.57
N LEU A 81 -5.80 17.91 -3.71
CA LEU A 81 -5.69 18.52 -5.04
C LEU A 81 -6.67 19.70 -5.22
N LEU A 82 -7.88 19.61 -4.67
CA LEU A 82 -8.85 20.72 -4.74
C LEU A 82 -8.40 21.93 -3.90
N GLU A 83 -7.83 21.70 -2.71
CA GLU A 83 -7.26 22.76 -1.88
C GLU A 83 -6.06 23.45 -2.57
N GLU A 84 -5.21 22.69 -3.25
CA GLU A 84 -4.09 23.23 -3.98
C GLU A 84 -4.54 24.07 -5.19
N THR A 85 -5.45 23.55 -6.02
CA THR A 85 -5.98 24.27 -7.19
C THR A 85 -6.71 25.57 -6.83
N THR A 86 -7.43 25.60 -5.71
CA THR A 86 -8.09 26.82 -5.22
C THR A 86 -7.09 27.83 -4.68
N SER A 87 -5.99 27.38 -4.05
CA SER A 87 -4.90 28.23 -3.58
C SER A 87 -4.09 28.86 -4.73
N LEU A 88 -3.83 28.12 -5.81
CA LEU A 88 -3.14 28.66 -6.99
C LEU A 88 -4.00 29.70 -7.75
N LYS A 89 -5.32 29.53 -7.80
CA LYS A 89 -6.22 30.47 -8.49
C LYS A 89 -6.43 31.80 -7.73
N SER A 90 -6.08 31.85 -6.44
CA SER A 90 -6.17 33.07 -5.61
C SER A 90 -4.90 33.93 -5.64
N ARG A 91 -3.79 33.45 -6.24
CA ARG A 91 -2.49 34.16 -6.28
C ARG A 91 -2.12 34.73 -7.66
N GLY A 92 -3.04 34.68 -8.63
CA GLY A 92 -2.92 35.32 -9.95
C GLY A 92 -4.08 36.28 -10.19
#